data_AF-A0A957CIR3-F1
#
_entry.id   AF-A0A957CIR3-F1
#
_cell.length_a   1.000
_cell.length_b   1.000
_cell.length_c   1.000
_cell.angle_alpha   90.00
_cell.angle_beta   90.00
_cell.angle_gamma   90.00
#
_symmetry.space_group_name_H-M   'P 1'
#
loop_
_entity.id
_entity.type
_entity.pdbx_description
1 polymer ?
#
loop_
_entity_poly.entity_id
_entity_poly.type
_entity_poly.pdbx_seq_one_letter_code
_entity_poly.pdbx_strand_id
1 'polypeptide(L)'
;LVVEDGPTLTHGEMAYGAGVVAAQMFDAAEIIDPRPYAVRTITATYEKYPGTGAVLPAMGYGKAQMVDLEETINHTPADMVIIATPIDLGRLINIKLPSQRVRYALQPIGQPALSTLLKGKFGK
;
A
#
# COMPACT_ATOMS: atom_id res chain seq x y z
N LEU A 1 6.67 7.10 5.24
CA LEU A 1 5.25 6.71 5.36
C LEU A 1 4.96 5.56 4.39
N VAL A 2 4.30 4.51 4.85
CA VAL A 2 3.89 3.38 4.00
C VAL A 2 2.37 3.42 3.79
N VAL A 3 1.94 3.41 2.53
CA VAL A 3 0.52 3.34 2.14
C VAL A 3 0.24 1.98 1.54
N GLU A 4 -0.74 1.27 2.10
CA GLU A 4 -1.05 -0.13 1.77
C GLU A 4 -2.51 -0.28 1.36
N ASP A 5 -2.79 -1.34 0.63
CA ASP A 5 -4.16 -1.66 0.25
C ASP A 5 -4.96 -2.17 1.46
N GLY A 6 -6.12 -1.56 1.68
CA GLY A 6 -6.99 -1.83 2.82
C GLY A 6 -7.33 -3.32 3.00
N PRO A 7 -7.81 -4.03 1.97
CA PRO A 7 -8.18 -5.44 2.07
C PRO A 7 -7.04 -6.36 2.49
N THR A 8 -5.80 -6.07 2.11
CA THR A 8 -4.63 -6.87 2.48
C THR A 8 -4.37 -6.86 3.98
N LEU A 9 -4.66 -5.75 4.66
CA LEU A 9 -4.42 -5.59 6.09
C LEU A 9 -5.67 -5.79 6.96
N THR A 10 -6.85 -5.61 6.39
CA THR A 10 -8.12 -5.69 7.14
C THR A 10 -8.89 -6.99 6.90
N HIS A 11 -8.53 -7.78 5.88
CA HIS A 11 -9.21 -9.03 5.51
C HIS A 11 -8.26 -10.17 5.10
N GLY A 12 -7.03 -9.88 4.69
CA GLY A 12 -6.00 -10.89 4.43
C GLY A 12 -5.21 -11.18 5.70
N GLU A 13 -5.02 -12.45 6.05
CA GLU A 13 -4.29 -12.89 7.25
C GLU A 13 -2.77 -12.53 7.25
N MET A 14 -2.35 -11.58 6.40
CA MET A 14 -0.98 -11.10 6.33
C MET A 14 -0.73 -10.02 7.38
N ALA A 15 0.22 -10.29 8.27
CA ALA A 15 0.61 -9.36 9.34
C ALA A 15 1.23 -8.04 8.82
N TYR A 16 1.72 -8.02 7.58
CA TYR A 16 2.33 -6.87 6.94
C TYR A 16 2.21 -6.93 5.41
N GLY A 17 2.12 -5.77 4.77
CA GLY A 17 2.00 -5.62 3.31
C GLY A 17 3.33 -5.43 2.59
N ALA A 18 3.27 -5.26 1.26
CA ALA A 18 4.45 -5.20 0.40
C ALA A 18 5.30 -3.94 0.62
N GLY A 19 4.69 -2.83 1.02
CA GLY A 19 5.37 -1.59 1.36
C GLY A 19 6.18 -1.71 2.64
N VAL A 20 5.68 -2.44 3.64
CA VAL A 20 6.45 -2.74 4.86
C VAL A 20 7.67 -3.59 4.54
N VAL A 21 7.51 -4.65 3.73
CA VAL A 21 8.62 -5.48 3.28
C VAL A 21 9.65 -4.66 2.51
N ALA A 22 9.21 -3.78 1.61
CA ALA A 22 10.13 -2.92 0.87
C ALA A 22 10.87 -1.94 1.79
N ALA A 23 10.19 -1.31 2.75
CA ALA A 23 10.83 -0.43 3.72
C ALA A 23 11.95 -1.16 4.48
N GLN A 24 11.70 -2.41 4.90
CA GLN A 24 12.70 -3.24 5.58
C GLN A 24 13.84 -3.67 4.65
N MET A 25 13.52 -4.12 3.42
CA MET A 25 14.50 -4.61 2.45
C MET A 25 15.50 -3.53 2.02
N PHE A 26 15.07 -2.27 2.03
CA PHE A 26 15.89 -1.11 1.68
C PHE A 26 16.35 -0.31 2.92
N ASP A 27 16.34 -0.94 4.10
CA ASP A 27 16.90 -0.38 5.34
C ASP A 27 16.36 1.00 5.72
N ALA A 28 15.05 1.23 5.53
CA ALA A 28 14.40 2.44 6.03
C ALA A 28 14.59 2.55 7.55
N ALA A 29 15.03 3.72 8.03
CA ALA A 29 15.33 3.93 9.45
C ALA A 29 14.10 3.69 10.36
N GLU A 30 12.91 4.09 9.89
CA GLU A 30 11.66 3.83 10.58
C GLU A 30 10.45 3.89 9.62
N ILE A 31 9.33 3.31 10.06
CA ILE A 31 8.02 3.49 9.44
C ILE A 31 7.21 4.44 10.31
N ILE A 32 6.97 5.66 9.82
CA ILE A 32 6.19 6.67 10.51
C ILE A 32 4.73 6.24 10.64
N ASP A 33 4.26 6.17 11.88
CA ASP A 33 2.84 5.92 12.21
C ASP A 33 1.97 7.13 11.82
N PRO A 34 1.07 6.99 10.83
CA PRO A 34 0.24 8.09 10.37
C PRO A 34 -0.97 8.38 11.29
N ARG A 35 -1.28 7.53 12.29
CA ARG A 35 -2.48 7.67 13.13
C ARG A 35 -2.66 9.05 13.77
N PRO A 36 -1.61 9.72 14.30
CA PRO A 36 -1.75 11.08 14.85
C PRO A 36 -2.10 12.15 13.81
N TYR A 37 -1.92 11.87 12.53
CA TYR A 37 -2.12 12.79 11.41
C TYR A 37 -3.34 12.42 10.55
N ALA A 38 -4.02 11.32 10.89
CA ALA A 38 -5.19 10.83 10.19
C ALA A 38 -6.38 11.80 10.34
N VAL A 39 -7.06 12.07 9.22
CA VAL A 39 -8.24 12.92 9.21
C VAL A 39 -9.51 12.18 8.76
N ARG A 40 -10.66 12.62 9.28
CA ARG A 40 -12.00 12.26 8.80
C ARG A 40 -12.18 10.74 8.62
N THR A 41 -12.36 10.26 7.39
CA THR A 41 -12.64 8.83 7.14
C THR A 41 -11.46 7.91 7.44
N ILE A 42 -10.23 8.45 7.44
CA ILE A 42 -9.03 7.69 7.81
C ILE A 42 -8.97 7.50 9.32
N THR A 43 -9.32 8.51 10.12
CA THR A 43 -9.44 8.38 11.58
C THR A 43 -10.44 7.27 11.94
N ALA A 44 -11.63 7.31 11.33
CA ALA A 44 -12.66 6.30 11.52
C ALA A 44 -12.20 4.89 11.08
N THR A 45 -11.30 4.81 10.09
CA THR A 45 -10.73 3.53 9.66
C THR A 45 -9.84 2.93 10.75
N TYR A 46 -8.98 3.73 11.39
CA TYR A 46 -8.15 3.23 12.49
C TYR A 46 -8.95 2.84 13.72
N GLU A 47 -10.04 3.55 14.02
CA GLU A 47 -10.96 3.17 15.10
C GLU A 47 -11.64 1.84 14.81
N LYS A 48 -12.05 1.61 13.56
CA LYS A 48 -12.68 0.36 13.13
C LYS A 48 -11.69 -0.81 13.06
N TYR A 49 -10.44 -0.54 12.72
CA TYR A 49 -9.39 -1.54 12.54
C TYR A 49 -8.14 -1.18 13.38
N PRO A 50 -8.20 -1.35 14.73
CA PRO A 50 -7.10 -0.92 15.61
C PRO A 50 -5.80 -1.71 15.40
N GLY A 51 -5.88 -2.90 14.78
CA GLY A 51 -4.75 -3.78 14.48
C GLY A 51 -3.97 -3.43 13.21
N THR A 52 -4.34 -2.38 12.45
CA THR A 52 -3.68 -2.02 11.18
C THR A 52 -2.19 -1.72 11.32
N GLY A 53 -1.72 -1.30 12.50
CA GLY A 53 -0.32 -0.96 12.73
C GLY A 53 0.08 0.39 12.11
N ALA A 54 1.39 0.61 11.94
CA ALA A 54 1.97 1.88 11.48
C ALA A 54 1.95 2.03 9.94
N VAL A 55 0.81 1.76 9.31
CA VAL A 55 0.63 1.88 7.86
C VAL A 55 -0.66 2.64 7.56
N LEU A 56 -0.69 3.37 6.46
CA LEU A 56 -1.86 4.13 6.00
C LEU A 56 -2.75 3.25 5.09
N PRO A 57 -3.94 2.83 5.55
CA PRO A 57 -4.81 1.99 4.73
C PRO A 57 -5.55 2.81 3.66
N ALA A 58 -5.38 2.42 2.40
CA ALA A 58 -6.20 2.92 1.30
C ALA A 58 -7.50 2.10 1.19
N MET A 59 -8.52 2.48 1.96
CA MET A 59 -9.80 1.74 2.05
C MET A 59 -10.81 2.05 0.94
N GLY A 60 -10.54 3.04 0.10
CA GLY A 60 -11.42 3.43 -1.00
C GLY A 60 -10.97 4.71 -1.70
N TYR A 61 -11.52 4.90 -2.90
CA TYR A 61 -11.10 5.97 -3.82
C TYR A 61 -12.27 6.90 -4.20
N GLY A 62 -13.29 7.00 -3.34
CA GLY A 62 -14.31 8.04 -3.47
C GLY A 62 -13.70 9.43 -3.32
N LYS A 63 -14.29 10.47 -3.92
CA LYS A 63 -13.75 11.83 -3.91
C LYS A 63 -13.38 12.31 -2.50
N ALA A 64 -14.26 12.11 -1.52
CA ALA A 64 -13.97 12.47 -0.13
C ALA A 64 -12.81 11.67 0.46
N GLN A 65 -12.78 10.35 0.24
CA GLN A 65 -11.69 9.49 0.74
C GLN A 65 -10.33 9.85 0.13
N MET A 66 -10.30 10.23 -1.16
CA MET A 66 -9.06 10.69 -1.80
C MET A 66 -8.55 11.99 -1.19
N VAL A 67 -9.43 12.94 -0.86
CA VAL A 67 -9.05 14.18 -0.17
C VAL A 67 -8.51 13.86 1.23
N ASP A 68 -9.16 12.97 1.96
CA ASP A 68 -8.72 12.54 3.31
C ASP A 68 -7.36 11.83 3.27
N LEU A 69 -7.15 10.98 2.25
CA LEU A 69 -5.89 10.28 2.03
C LEU A 69 -4.77 11.25 1.69
N GLU A 70 -5.01 12.20 0.78
CA GLU A 70 -4.06 13.26 0.42
C GLU A 70 -3.67 14.11 1.62
N GLU A 71 -4.65 14.57 2.39
CA GLU A 71 -4.43 15.41 3.58
C GLU A 71 -3.64 14.65 4.65
N THR A 72 -4.02 13.40 4.93
CA THR A 72 -3.30 12.55 5.90
C THR A 72 -1.84 12.32 5.47
N ILE A 73 -1.60 12.00 4.19
CA ILE A 73 -0.24 11.80 3.66
C ILE A 73 0.59 13.07 3.85
N ASN A 74 0.05 14.23 3.46
CA ASN A 74 0.78 15.49 3.47
C ASN A 74 0.97 16.08 4.87
N HIS A 75 0.19 15.66 5.87
CA HIS A 75 0.39 16.02 7.27
C HIS A 75 1.34 15.08 8.02
N THR A 76 1.59 13.89 7.49
CA THR A 76 2.49 12.93 8.13
C THR A 76 3.95 13.35 7.93
N PRO A 77 4.75 13.54 9.00
CA PRO A 77 6.13 13.99 8.92
C PRO A 77 7.04 12.83 8.51
N ALA A 78 7.04 12.50 7.22
CA ALA A 78 7.90 11.48 6.64
C ALA A 78 8.80 12.08 5.55
N ASP A 79 9.98 11.50 5.35
CA ASP A 79 10.90 11.92 4.29
C ASP A 79 10.42 11.47 2.90
N MET A 80 9.69 10.35 2.83
CA MET A 80 9.09 9.83 1.60
C MET A 80 7.86 8.96 1.85
N VAL A 81 7.10 8.70 0.78
CA VAL A 81 5.92 7.85 0.74
C VAL A 81 6.18 6.61 -0.11
N ILE A 82 6.03 5.43 0.50
CA ILE A 82 6.00 4.15 -0.22
C ILE A 82 4.55 3.84 -0.57
N ILE A 83 4.24 3.75 -1.86
CA ILE A 83 2.90 3.45 -2.37
C ILE A 83 2.85 1.97 -2.76
N ALA A 84 2.25 1.14 -1.90
CA ALA A 84 2.09 -0.30 -2.10
C ALA A 84 0.65 -0.70 -2.46
N THR A 85 -0.13 0.24 -3.02
CA THR A 85 -1.47 -0.02 -3.55
C THR A 85 -1.43 -0.56 -4.99
N PRO A 86 -2.41 -1.37 -5.42
CA PRO A 86 -2.51 -1.83 -6.80
C PRO A 86 -2.60 -0.67 -7.81
N ILE A 87 -3.31 0.39 -7.42
CA ILE A 87 -3.53 1.61 -8.21
C ILE A 87 -2.38 2.59 -7.96
N ASP A 88 -2.10 3.43 -8.97
CA ASP A 88 -1.13 4.51 -8.86
C ASP A 88 -1.73 5.73 -8.15
N LEU A 89 -1.48 5.89 -6.85
CA LEU A 89 -2.00 7.04 -6.10
C LEU A 89 -1.43 8.37 -6.59
N GLY A 90 -0.20 8.39 -7.11
CA GLY A 90 0.42 9.61 -7.64
C GLY A 90 -0.31 10.19 -8.86
N ARG A 91 -1.23 9.41 -9.46
CA ARG A 91 -2.10 9.87 -10.54
C ARG A 91 -3.48 10.35 -10.07
N LEU A 92 -3.82 10.13 -8.80
CA LEU A 92 -5.14 10.39 -8.24
C LEU A 92 -5.13 11.52 -7.22
N ILE A 93 -4.03 11.68 -6.48
CA ILE A 93 -3.87 12.67 -5.40
C ILE A 93 -2.51 13.36 -5.51
N ASN A 94 -2.43 14.57 -4.95
CA ASN A 94 -1.21 15.35 -4.91
C ASN A 94 -0.39 15.06 -3.65
N ILE A 95 0.62 14.21 -3.81
CA ILE A 95 1.57 13.87 -2.74
C ILE A 95 2.75 14.85 -2.83
N LYS A 96 2.92 15.69 -1.80
CA LYS A 96 3.97 16.72 -1.77
C LYS A 96 5.35 16.15 -1.43
N LEU A 97 5.38 15.00 -0.78
CA LEU A 97 6.59 14.28 -0.39
C LEU A 97 7.12 13.46 -1.59
N PRO A 98 8.44 13.20 -1.67
CA PRO A 98 8.97 12.19 -2.58
C PRO A 98 8.19 10.88 -2.43
N SER A 99 7.81 10.24 -3.54
CA SER A 99 7.02 9.01 -3.50
C SER A 99 7.59 7.94 -4.43
N GLN A 100 7.62 6.70 -3.96
CA GLN A 100 8.06 5.54 -4.74
C GLN A 100 6.97 4.47 -4.73
N ARG A 101 6.64 3.96 -5.91
CA ARG A 101 5.72 2.82 -6.04
C ARG A 101 6.44 1.52 -5.81
N VAL A 102 5.81 0.65 -5.03
CA VAL A 102 6.23 -0.72 -4.76
C VAL A 102 5.15 -1.65 -5.26
N ARG A 103 5.55 -2.71 -5.96
CA ARG A 103 4.65 -3.72 -6.50
C ARG A 103 5.24 -5.08 -6.18
N TYR A 104 4.37 -6.02 -5.87
CA TYR A 104 4.72 -7.43 -5.80
C TYR A 104 3.95 -8.17 -6.89
N ALA A 105 4.50 -9.31 -7.31
CA ALA A 105 3.86 -10.21 -8.25
C ALA A 105 4.10 -11.63 -7.80
N LEU A 106 3.16 -12.52 -8.12
CA LEU A 106 3.35 -13.95 -7.92
C LEU A 106 4.52 -14.43 -8.78
N GLN A 107 5.49 -15.10 -8.16
CA GLN A 107 6.57 -15.79 -8.85
C GLN A 107 6.36 -17.31 -8.71
N PRO A 108 5.97 -18.02 -9.79
CA PRO A 108 5.87 -19.48 -9.75
C PRO A 108 7.26 -20.10 -9.62
N ILE A 109 7.45 -20.97 -8.62
CA ILE A 109 8.74 -21.66 -8.37
C ILE A 109 8.78 -23.04 -9.05
N GLY A 110 7.62 -23.65 -9.34
CA GLY A 110 7.51 -24.99 -9.93
C GLY A 110 7.53 -25.03 -11.46
N GLN A 111 8.02 -26.15 -12.01
CA GLN A 111 7.99 -26.46 -13.45
C GLN A 111 7.09 -27.67 -13.74
N PRO A 112 6.43 -27.72 -14.91
CA PRO A 112 6.39 -26.67 -15.94
C PRO A 112 5.52 -25.48 -15.50
N ALA A 113 5.98 -24.26 -15.75
CA ALA A 113 5.18 -23.06 -15.51
C ALA A 113 3.92 -23.04 -16.40
N LEU A 114 2.86 -22.34 -15.95
CA LEU A 114 1.63 -22.18 -16.73
C LEU A 114 1.90 -21.60 -18.12
N SER A 115 2.84 -20.65 -18.22
CA SER A 115 3.28 -20.08 -19.51
C SER A 115 3.86 -21.14 -20.45
N THR A 116 4.60 -22.12 -19.93
CA THR A 116 5.15 -23.25 -20.70
C THR A 116 4.03 -24.12 -21.25
N LEU A 117 3.03 -24.45 -20.42
CA LEU A 117 1.87 -25.25 -20.85
C LEU A 117 1.02 -24.53 -21.91
N LEU A 118 0.79 -23.23 -21.72
CA LEU A 118 0.02 -22.42 -22.67
C LEU A 118 0.72 -22.29 -24.02
N LYS A 119 2.04 -22.07 -24.04
CA LYS A 119 2.84 -22.05 -25.28
C LYS A 119 2.78 -23.37 -26.03
N GLY A 120 2.92 -24.49 -25.29
CA GLY A 120 2.85 -25.83 -25.87
C GLY A 120 1.48 -26.15 -26.48
N LYS A 121 0.39 -25.64 -25.90
CA LYS A 121 -0.98 -25.93 -26.37
C LYS A 121 -1.48 -24.98 -27.46
N PHE A 122 -1.10 -23.70 -27.42
CA PHE A 122 -1.73 -22.66 -28.24
C PHE A 122 -0.78 -21.96 -29.23
N GLY A 123 0.51 -22.29 -29.25
CA GLY A 123 1.41 -21.89 -30.35
C GLY A 123 1.57 -20.38 -30.56
N LYS A 124 1.52 -19.59 -29.47
CA LYS A 124 1.96 -18.19 -29.43
C LYS A 124 2.75 -17.95 -28.15
#